data_AF-A0A950L8P3-F1
#
_entry.id   AF-A0A950L8P3-F1
#
_cell.length_a   1.000
_cell.length_b   1.000
_cell.length_c   1.000
_cell.angle_alpha   90.00
_cell.angle_beta   90.00
_cell.angle_gamma   90.00
#
_symmetry.space_group_name_H-M   'P 1'
#
loop_
_entity.id
_entity.type
_entity.pdbx_description
1 polymer ?
#
loop_
_entity_poly.entity_id
_entity_poly.type
_entity_poly.pdbx_seq_one_letter_code
_entity_poly.pdbx_strand_id
1 'polypeptide(L)'
;VHVDESDLRIDVFRASGAGGQHVNKTESAVRITHLPSGIVVAMQEEKSQHKNRAKAMKILRARLYEQQRAALHASRAADRRAQVGTGDRSERIRTYNFPQGRVSDHRINMTLYKIDRVMQGDLNEFIDALIAEDQAAKLAAEE
;
A
#
# COMPACT_ATOMS: atom_id res chain seq x y z
N VAL A 1 14.45 1.65 -6.74
CA VAL A 1 14.17 3.09 -6.60
C VAL A 1 15.30 3.85 -7.28
N HIS A 2 15.00 4.44 -8.45
CA HIS A 2 15.91 5.40 -9.06
C HIS A 2 15.81 6.71 -8.27
N VAL A 3 16.93 7.39 -8.09
CA VAL A 3 16.97 8.69 -7.40
C VAL A 3 17.74 9.61 -8.32
N ASP A 4 17.03 10.56 -8.92
CA ASP A 4 17.61 11.57 -9.78
C ASP A 4 18.37 12.59 -8.93
N GLU A 5 19.55 13.01 -9.41
CA GLU A 5 20.37 13.96 -8.66
C GLU A 5 19.74 15.36 -8.61
N SER A 6 18.89 15.71 -9.58
CA SER A 6 18.13 16.97 -9.62
C SER A 6 17.14 17.11 -8.46
N ASP A 7 16.69 15.98 -7.90
CA ASP A 7 15.69 15.94 -6.84
C ASP A 7 16.31 16.01 -5.44
N LEU A 8 17.64 16.13 -5.38
CA LEU A 8 18.42 16.12 -4.15
C LEU A 8 18.97 17.50 -3.83
N ARG A 9 18.64 17.99 -2.64
CA ARG A 9 19.41 19.06 -2.01
C ARG A 9 20.46 18.43 -1.10
N ILE A 10 21.73 18.70 -1.37
CA ILE A 10 22.86 18.19 -0.60
C ILE A 10 23.51 19.35 0.14
N ASP A 11 23.36 19.36 1.46
CA ASP A 11 23.99 20.33 2.35
C ASP A 11 25.22 19.68 2.99
N VAL A 12 26.40 20.28 2.80
CA VAL A 12 27.63 19.87 3.49
C VAL A 12 27.87 20.85 4.63
N PHE A 13 28.17 20.33 5.82
CA PHE A 13 28.38 21.14 7.01
C PHE A 13 29.43 20.50 7.92
N ARG A 14 29.86 21.25 8.95
CA ARG A 14 30.82 20.75 9.94
C ARG A 14 30.16 19.72 10.83
N ALA A 15 30.84 18.59 11.05
CA ALA A 15 30.35 17.57 11.94
C ALA A 15 30.24 18.09 13.38
N SER A 16 29.21 17.66 14.11
CA SER A 16 29.04 18.01 15.52
C SER A 16 29.66 16.94 16.43
N GLY A 17 30.30 17.36 17.53
CA GLY A 17 30.80 16.44 18.57
C GLY A 17 32.16 16.81 19.15
N ALA A 18 32.64 15.99 20.10
CA ALA A 18 33.95 16.11 20.72
C ALA A 18 35.04 15.74 19.71
N GLY A 19 35.49 16.71 18.93
CA GLY A 19 36.47 16.54 17.86
C GLY A 19 37.66 17.48 17.98
N GLY A 20 38.81 17.06 17.44
CA GLY A 20 40.01 17.91 17.34
C GLY A 20 39.90 18.96 16.22
N GLN A 21 41.02 19.61 15.88
CA GLN A 21 41.06 20.67 14.84
C GLN A 21 40.42 20.26 13.51
N HIS A 22 40.53 18.98 13.12
CA HIS A 22 39.93 18.47 11.89
C HIS A 22 38.40 18.56 11.89
N VAL A 23 37.73 18.34 13.02
CA VAL A 23 36.26 18.43 13.11
C VAL A 23 35.80 19.89 13.07
N ASN A 24 36.59 20.80 13.64
CA ASN A 24 36.25 22.23 13.70
C ASN A 24 36.50 22.98 12.38
N LYS A 25 37.42 22.49 11.55
CA LYS A 25 37.84 23.15 10.29
C LYS A 25 37.27 22.48 9.04
N THR A 26 37.07 21.16 9.05
CA THR A 26 36.66 20.40 7.86
C THR A 26 35.16 20.16 7.83
N GLU A 27 34.55 20.43 6.67
CA GLU A 27 33.13 20.13 6.41
C GLU A 27 32.98 18.67 5.97
N SER A 28 32.87 17.77 6.93
CA SER A 28 32.75 16.32 6.67
C SER A 28 31.34 15.77 6.75
N ALA A 29 30.40 16.46 7.41
CA ALA A 29 29.03 16.00 7.57
C ALA A 29 28.18 16.35 6.33
N VAL A 30 27.32 15.42 5.93
CA VAL A 30 26.47 15.55 4.74
C VAL A 30 25.02 15.32 5.13
N ARG A 31 24.14 16.23 4.70
CA ARG A 31 22.69 16.09 4.77
C ARG A 31 22.14 16.08 3.35
N ILE A 32 21.32 15.07 3.06
CA ILE A 32 20.65 14.92 1.78
C ILE A 32 19.15 15.02 2.03
N THR A 33 18.50 15.94 1.34
CA THR A 33 17.05 16.11 1.31
C THR A 33 16.54 15.69 -0.06
N HIS A 34 15.64 14.71 -0.12
CA HIS A 34 14.91 14.40 -1.34
C HIS A 34 13.67 15.30 -1.41
N LEU A 35 13.68 16.26 -2.33
CA LEU A 35 12.67 17.31 -2.43
C LEU A 35 11.25 16.74 -2.66
N PRO A 36 11.03 15.76 -3.56
CA PRO A 36 9.68 15.27 -3.83
C PRO A 36 9.05 14.52 -2.67
N SER A 37 9.84 13.77 -1.89
CA SER A 37 9.30 12.98 -0.76
C SER A 37 9.44 13.66 0.60
N GLY A 38 10.21 14.76 0.68
CA GLY A 38 10.54 15.43 1.93
C GLY A 38 11.46 14.65 2.86
N ILE A 39 11.96 13.46 2.46
CA ILE A 39 12.84 12.65 3.32
C ILE A 39 14.20 13.31 3.45
N VAL A 40 14.61 13.53 4.70
CA VAL A 40 15.93 14.05 5.06
C VAL A 40 16.76 12.96 5.71
N VAL A 41 18.00 12.80 5.25
CA VAL A 41 19.01 11.90 5.82
C VAL A 41 20.26 12.70 6.09
N ALA A 42 20.80 12.63 7.30
CA ALA A 42 22.08 13.23 7.68
C ALA A 42 23.08 12.13 8.07
N MET A 43 24.35 12.32 7.70
CA MET A 43 25.42 11.37 7.97
C MET A 43 26.73 12.10 8.30
N GLN A 44 27.35 11.70 9.42
CA GLN A 44 28.59 12.31 9.91
C GLN A 44 29.59 11.31 10.53
N GLU A 45 29.42 10.00 10.25
CA GLU A 45 30.25 8.95 10.86
C GLU A 45 31.71 8.98 10.41
N GLU A 46 31.97 9.24 9.13
CA GLU A 46 33.30 9.16 8.55
C GLU A 46 33.97 10.52 8.50
N LYS A 47 35.31 10.54 8.51
CA LYS A 47 36.09 11.79 8.34
C LYS A 47 35.97 12.40 6.94
N SER A 48 35.52 11.62 5.95
CA SER A 48 35.41 12.05 4.55
C SER A 48 33.95 12.29 4.16
N GLN A 49 33.69 13.47 3.58
CA GLN A 49 32.37 13.83 3.05
C GLN A 49 31.87 12.85 1.98
N HIS A 50 32.74 12.30 1.14
CA HIS A 50 32.34 11.41 0.05
C HIS A 50 31.81 10.08 0.58
N LYS A 51 32.45 9.54 1.63
CA LYS A 51 31.98 8.34 2.33
C LYS A 51 30.64 8.59 3.03
N ASN A 52 30.49 9.76 3.67
CA ASN A 52 29.24 10.15 4.32
C ASN A 52 28.11 10.35 3.29
N ARG A 53 28.38 10.98 2.13
CA ARG A 53 27.43 11.11 1.02
C ARG A 53 26.99 9.75 0.49
N ALA A 54 27.92 8.83 0.26
CA ALA A 54 27.61 7.49 -0.23
C ALA A 54 26.72 6.70 0.76
N LYS A 55 27.04 6.74 2.06
CA LYS A 55 26.21 6.13 3.11
C LYS A 55 24.83 6.80 3.21
N ALA A 56 24.77 8.13 3.20
CA ALA A 56 23.52 8.88 3.22
C ALA A 56 22.62 8.52 2.02
N MET A 57 23.19 8.41 0.82
CA MET A 57 22.46 7.98 -0.38
C MET A 57 21.92 6.56 -0.27
N LYS A 58 22.67 5.63 0.32
CA LYS A 58 22.21 4.25 0.56
C LYS A 58 21.00 4.23 1.50
N ILE A 59 21.05 5.00 2.60
CA ILE A 59 19.96 5.11 3.56
C ILE A 59 18.74 5.80 2.92
N LEU A 60 18.97 6.86 2.15
CA LEU A 60 17.90 7.57 1.45
C LEU A 60 17.14 6.64 0.50
N ARG A 61 17.85 5.86 -0.31
CA ARG A 61 17.25 4.85 -1.20
C ARG A 61 16.44 3.80 -0.43
N ALA A 62 16.95 3.35 0.71
CA ALA A 62 16.24 2.38 1.56
C ALA A 62 14.94 2.97 2.11
N ARG A 63 14.97 4.22 2.63
CA ARG A 63 13.78 4.91 3.14
C ARG A 63 12.75 5.19 2.06
N LEU A 64 13.17 5.64 0.87
CA LEU A 64 12.27 5.84 -0.28
C LEU A 64 11.60 4.53 -0.70
N TYR A 65 12.36 3.44 -0.74
CA TYR A 65 11.81 2.12 -1.06
C TYR A 65 10.79 1.67 -0.03
N GLU A 66 11.09 1.85 1.25
CA GLU A 66 10.18 1.50 2.34
C GLU A 66 8.89 2.31 2.29
N GLN A 67 8.97 3.61 2.02
CA GLN A 67 7.81 4.48 1.86
C GLN A 67 6.91 4.02 0.70
N GLN A 68 7.49 3.73 -0.48
CA GLN A 68 6.73 3.22 -1.63
C GLN A 68 6.08 1.87 -1.32
N ARG A 69 6.83 0.96 -0.69
CA ARG A 69 6.33 -0.36 -0.31
C ARG A 69 5.19 -0.25 0.72
N ALA A 70 5.33 0.63 1.71
CA ALA A 70 4.32 0.88 2.72
C ALA A 70 3.04 1.46 2.11
N ALA A 71 3.16 2.42 1.20
CA ALA A 71 2.01 3.00 0.48
C ALA A 71 1.26 1.94 -0.34
N LEU A 72 1.98 1.11 -1.10
CA LEU A 72 1.39 0.02 -1.87
C LEU A 72 0.69 -1.01 -0.96
N HIS A 73 1.33 -1.37 0.15
CA HIS A 73 0.75 -2.30 1.11
C HIS A 73 -0.50 -1.71 1.79
N ALA A 74 -0.48 -0.42 2.12
CA ALA A 74 -1.63 0.27 2.72
C ALA A 74 -2.83 0.29 1.77
N SER A 75 -2.62 0.62 0.49
CA SER A 75 -3.68 0.58 -0.54
C SER A 75 -4.25 -0.84 -0.67
N ARG A 76 -3.40 -1.85 -0.87
CA ARG A 76 -3.87 -3.25 -0.96
C ARG A 76 -4.60 -3.71 0.29
N ALA A 77 -4.13 -3.32 1.47
CA ALA A 77 -4.78 -3.66 2.73
C ALA A 77 -6.14 -2.96 2.88
N ALA A 78 -6.27 -1.72 2.40
CA ALA A 78 -7.55 -1.01 2.37
C ALA A 78 -8.53 -1.70 1.40
N ASP A 79 -8.10 -2.02 0.18
CA ASP A 79 -8.93 -2.71 -0.82
C ASP A 79 -9.42 -4.06 -0.31
N ARG A 80 -8.50 -4.85 0.27
CA ARG A 80 -8.86 -6.14 0.87
C ARG A 80 -9.82 -5.97 2.04
N ARG A 81 -9.62 -4.98 2.90
CA ARG A 81 -10.52 -4.71 4.04
C ARG A 81 -11.92 -4.35 3.54
N ALA A 82 -12.03 -3.58 2.47
CA ALA A 82 -13.31 -3.25 1.85
C ALA A 82 -14.00 -4.49 1.25
N GLN A 83 -13.25 -5.40 0.61
CA GLN A 83 -13.81 -6.63 0.03
C GLN A 83 -14.26 -7.66 1.06
N VAL A 84 -13.53 -7.80 2.17
CA VAL A 84 -13.84 -8.78 3.22
C VAL A 84 -14.90 -8.26 4.20
N GLY A 85 -14.97 -6.94 4.39
CA GLY A 85 -15.83 -6.32 5.40
C GLY A 85 -15.32 -6.57 6.82
N THR A 86 -16.24 -6.53 7.78
CA THR A 86 -15.97 -6.78 9.21
C THR A 86 -16.02 -8.27 9.58
N GLY A 87 -16.58 -9.10 8.70
CA GLY A 87 -16.83 -10.51 8.96
C GLY A 87 -18.03 -10.76 9.88
N ASP A 88 -18.80 -9.73 10.21
CA ASP A 88 -20.03 -9.88 10.98
C ASP A 88 -21.11 -10.64 10.17
N ARG A 89 -21.98 -11.36 10.88
CA ARG A 89 -23.05 -12.14 10.27
C ARG A 89 -24.06 -11.26 9.52
N SER A 90 -24.20 -10.00 9.91
CA SER A 90 -25.09 -9.03 9.25
C SER A 90 -24.59 -8.64 7.85
N GLU A 91 -23.28 -8.68 7.61
CA GLU A 91 -22.65 -8.32 6.33
C GLU A 91 -22.54 -9.49 5.34
N ARG A 92 -23.13 -10.65 5.67
CA ARG A 92 -23.06 -11.82 4.79
C ARG A 92 -23.71 -11.50 3.43
N ILE A 93 -22.96 -11.71 2.35
CA ILE A 93 -23.50 -11.59 1.00
C ILE A 93 -24.34 -12.81 0.60
N ARG A 94 -24.13 -13.96 1.24
CA ARG A 94 -24.81 -15.21 0.88
C ARG A 94 -24.97 -16.15 2.08
N THR A 95 -26.13 -16.80 2.17
CA THR A 95 -26.42 -17.84 3.17
C THR A 95 -26.55 -19.19 2.48
N TYR A 96 -25.79 -20.17 2.96
CA TYR A 96 -25.89 -21.57 2.54
C TYR A 96 -26.63 -22.35 3.64
N ASN A 97 -27.85 -22.82 3.34
CA ASN A 97 -28.69 -23.55 4.29
C ASN A 97 -28.83 -25.00 3.83
N PHE A 98 -28.00 -25.88 4.41
CA PHE A 98 -27.97 -27.31 4.08
C PHE A 98 -29.26 -28.06 4.44
N PRO A 99 -29.85 -27.91 5.65
CA PRO A 99 -31.11 -28.59 5.98
C PRO A 99 -32.27 -28.31 5.02
N GLN A 100 -32.32 -27.10 4.45
CA GLN A 100 -33.36 -26.69 3.50
C GLN A 100 -32.92 -26.75 2.04
N GLY A 101 -31.71 -27.24 1.77
CA GLY A 101 -31.21 -27.42 0.40
C GLY A 101 -31.02 -26.13 -0.40
N ARG A 102 -30.92 -24.95 0.25
CA ARG A 102 -30.99 -23.65 -0.44
C ARG A 102 -29.78 -22.75 -0.23
N VAL A 103 -29.57 -21.87 -1.19
CA VAL A 103 -28.57 -20.80 -1.17
C VAL A 103 -29.28 -19.48 -1.47
N SER A 104 -29.14 -18.51 -0.58
CA SER A 104 -29.74 -17.17 -0.72
C SER A 104 -28.64 -16.11 -0.83
N ASP A 105 -28.62 -15.34 -1.91
CA ASP A 105 -27.75 -14.17 -2.08
C ASP A 105 -28.50 -12.90 -1.68
N HIS A 106 -27.97 -12.18 -0.69
CA HIS A 106 -28.63 -11.01 -0.08
C HIS A 106 -28.38 -9.72 -0.86
N ARG A 107 -27.47 -9.71 -1.83
CA ARG A 107 -27.20 -8.52 -2.66
C ARG A 107 -28.37 -8.22 -3.59
N ILE A 108 -28.99 -9.28 -4.12
CA ILE A 108 -30.11 -9.23 -5.07
C ILE A 108 -31.36 -9.95 -4.54
N ASN A 109 -31.34 -10.39 -3.28
CA ASN A 109 -32.41 -11.16 -2.63
C ASN A 109 -32.87 -12.42 -3.40
N MET A 110 -31.95 -13.05 -4.14
CA MET A 110 -32.21 -14.24 -4.93
C MET A 110 -31.99 -15.52 -4.12
N THR A 111 -32.90 -16.49 -4.21
CA THR A 111 -32.79 -17.78 -3.52
C THR A 111 -32.93 -18.95 -4.48
N LEU A 112 -31.97 -19.88 -4.46
CA LEU A 112 -31.97 -21.11 -5.24
C LEU A 112 -32.03 -22.35 -4.33
N TYR A 113 -32.86 -23.32 -4.68
CA TYR A 113 -33.02 -24.60 -3.95
C TYR A 113 -32.18 -25.72 -4.58
N LYS A 114 -30.90 -25.44 -4.82
CA LYS A 114 -29.97 -26.36 -5.50
C LYS A 114 -28.59 -26.35 -4.84
N ILE A 115 -28.53 -26.39 -3.51
CA ILE A 115 -27.25 -26.25 -2.77
C ILE A 115 -26.19 -27.25 -3.24
N ASP A 116 -26.56 -28.49 -3.54
CA ASP A 116 -25.61 -29.52 -3.94
C ASP A 116 -24.87 -29.15 -5.24
N ARG A 117 -25.60 -28.62 -6.24
CA ARG A 117 -25.00 -28.16 -7.51
C ARG A 117 -24.12 -26.94 -7.31
N VAL A 118 -24.58 -26.00 -6.49
CA VAL A 118 -23.81 -24.79 -6.16
C VAL A 118 -22.49 -25.16 -5.47
N MET A 119 -22.52 -26.13 -4.55
CA MET A 119 -21.32 -26.62 -3.87
C MET A 119 -20.38 -27.42 -4.80
N GLN A 120 -20.92 -28.00 -5.89
CA GLN A 120 -20.13 -28.63 -6.95
C GLN A 120 -19.55 -27.63 -7.96
N GLY A 121 -19.85 -26.33 -7.82
CA GLY A 121 -19.28 -25.26 -8.65
C GLY A 121 -20.24 -24.65 -9.67
N ASP A 122 -21.49 -25.10 -9.72
CA ASP A 122 -22.52 -24.52 -10.61
C ASP A 122 -23.01 -23.17 -10.03
N LEU A 123 -22.29 -22.10 -10.38
CA LEU A 123 -22.52 -20.75 -9.89
C LEU A 123 -23.04 -19.79 -10.96
N ASN A 124 -23.20 -20.26 -12.21
CA ASN A 124 -23.51 -19.41 -13.35
C ASN A 124 -24.83 -18.65 -13.14
N GLU A 125 -25.88 -19.33 -12.63
CA GLU A 125 -27.18 -18.70 -12.33
C GLU A 125 -27.04 -17.50 -11.38
N PHE A 126 -26.13 -17.55 -10.40
CA PHE A 126 -25.86 -16.41 -9.50
C PHE A 126 -25.04 -15.32 -10.18
N ILE A 127 -24.00 -15.70 -10.94
CA ILE A 127 -23.08 -14.76 -11.57
C ILE A 127 -23.84 -13.92 -12.61
N ASP A 128 -24.63 -14.55 -13.47
CA ASP A 128 -25.38 -13.89 -14.52
C ASP A 128 -26.41 -12.91 -13.94
N ALA A 129 -27.14 -13.33 -12.89
CA ALA A 129 -28.10 -12.47 -12.20
C ALA A 129 -27.43 -11.25 -11.55
N LEU A 130 -26.26 -11.43 -10.93
CA LEU A 130 -25.50 -10.33 -10.33
C LEU A 130 -24.95 -9.35 -11.37
N ILE A 131 -24.48 -9.86 -12.52
CA ILE A 131 -24.00 -9.01 -13.62
C ILE A 131 -25.16 -8.19 -14.20
N ALA A 132 -26.31 -8.82 -14.41
CA ALA A 132 -27.49 -8.13 -14.94
C ALA A 132 -27.95 -6.99 -14.01
N GLU A 133 -27.99 -7.22 -12.70
CA GLU A 133 -28.34 -6.18 -11.72
C GLU A 133 -27.30 -5.05 -11.70
N ASP A 134 -26.01 -5.37 -11.71
CA ASP A 134 -24.94 -4.35 -11.73
C ASP A 134 -25.00 -3.49 -13.00
N GLN A 135 -25.29 -4.10 -14.16
CA GLN A 135 -25.48 -3.37 -15.41
C GLN A 135 -26.72 -2.48 -15.37
N ALA A 136 -27.85 -2.98 -14.85
CA ALA A 136 -29.06 -2.19 -14.68
C ALA A 136 -28.83 -0.98 -13.74
N ALA A 137 -28.12 -1.19 -12.62
CA ALA A 137 -27.79 -0.13 -11.67
C ALA A 137 -26.88 0.94 -12.29
N LYS A 138 -25.91 0.55 -13.14
CA LYS A 138 -25.03 1.48 -13.85
C LYS A 138 -25.79 2.32 -14.88
N LEU A 139 -26.65 1.68 -15.68
CA LEU A 139 -27.47 2.38 -16.68
C LEU A 139 -28.43 3.37 -16.00
N ALA A 140 -29.08 2.96 -14.90
CA ALA A 140 -29.98 3.83 -14.15
C ALA A 140 -29.28 5.01 -13.45
N ALA A 141 -27.96 4.92 -13.21
CA ALA A 141 -27.16 6.01 -12.66
C ALA A 141 -26.66 6.98 -13.75
N GLU A 142 -26.73 6.59 -15.03
CA GLU A 142 -26.39 7.43 -16.18
C GLU A 142 -27.60 8.23 -16.72
N GLU A 143 -28.83 7.85 -16.35
CA GLU A 143 -30.07 8.61 -16.58
C GLU A 143 -30.31 9.71 -15.54
#